data_AF-A0A7C7XR93-F1
#
_entry.id   AF-A0A7C7XR93-F1
#
_cell.length_a   1.000
_cell.length_b   1.000
_cell.length_c   1.000
_cell.angle_alpha   90.00
_cell.angle_beta   90.00
_cell.angle_gamma   90.00
#
_symmetry.space_group_name_H-M   'P 1'
#
loop_
_entity.id
_entity.type
_entity.pdbx_description
1 polymer ?
#
loop_
_entity_poly.entity_id
_entity_poly.type
_entity_poly.pdbx_seq_one_letter_code
_entity_poly.pdbx_strand_id
1 'polypeptide(L)'
;MDLSWMAWTQPTTIFFLVIAGLILGLSIWEYFSPGGGPRTGLLRFETTRGDRLFISLLGSAFIYLAWLALVGGSLWWGLVVCVIFALLVFLFV
;
A
#
# COMPACT_ATOMS: atom_id res chain seq x y z
N MET A 1 -12.99 28.41 -2.70
CA MET A 1 -13.13 27.11 -3.40
C MET A 1 -13.94 26.22 -2.49
N ASP A 2 -15.20 25.97 -2.83
CA ASP A 2 -16.11 25.15 -2.02
C ASP A 2 -15.87 23.68 -2.39
N LEU A 3 -15.28 22.92 -1.48
CA LEU A 3 -14.85 21.55 -1.72
C LEU A 3 -15.91 20.51 -1.27
N SER A 4 -17.11 20.95 -0.92
CA SER A 4 -18.20 20.13 -0.35
C SER A 4 -18.62 18.91 -1.18
N TRP A 5 -18.31 18.88 -2.48
CA TRP A 5 -18.57 17.75 -3.39
C TRP A 5 -17.74 16.49 -3.05
N MET A 6 -16.51 16.68 -2.55
CA MET A 6 -15.78 15.62 -1.87
C MET A 6 -16.09 15.81 -0.39
N ALA A 7 -16.66 14.81 0.26
CA ALA A 7 -16.74 14.80 1.72
C ALA A 7 -15.31 14.75 2.30
N TRP A 8 -14.63 15.90 2.31
CA TRP A 8 -13.28 16.10 2.79
C TRP A 8 -13.30 16.02 4.30
N THR A 9 -13.31 14.78 4.76
CA THR A 9 -13.09 14.46 6.15
C THR A 9 -11.58 14.33 6.39
N GLN A 10 -11.15 14.56 7.64
CA GLN A 10 -9.76 14.33 8.05
C GLN A 10 -9.21 12.97 7.57
N PRO A 11 -9.93 11.84 7.71
CA PRO A 11 -9.50 10.54 7.16
C PRO A 11 -9.27 10.55 5.64
N THR A 12 -10.17 11.16 4.86
CA THR A 12 -10.07 11.21 3.40
C THR A 12 -8.83 11.98 2.97
N THR A 13 -8.55 13.12 3.59
CA THR A 13 -7.36 13.93 3.31
C THR A 13 -6.08 13.17 3.59
N ILE A 14 -6.00 12.47 4.73
CA ILE A 14 -4.85 11.66 5.12
C ILE A 14 -4.63 10.54 4.10
N PHE A 15 -5.68 9.85 3.67
CA PHE A 15 -5.58 8.79 2.66
C PHE A 15 -4.97 9.28 1.34
N PHE A 16 -5.47 10.40 0.80
CA PHE A 16 -4.92 10.95 -0.45
C PHE A 16 -3.49 11.47 -0.29
N LEU A 17 -3.15 12.08 0.84
CA LEU A 17 -1.77 12.49 1.13
C LEU A 17 -0.82 11.29 1.23
N VAL A 18 -1.26 10.18 1.84
CA VAL A 18 -0.48 8.95 1.91
C VAL A 18 -0.26 8.38 0.50
N ILE A 19 -1.30 8.30 -0.34
CA ILE A 19 -1.14 7.83 -1.72
C ILE A 19 -0.17 8.73 -2.50
N ALA A 20 -0.34 10.05 -2.41
CA ALA A 20 0.56 11.00 -3.06
C ALA A 20 2.02 10.82 -2.58
N GLY A 21 2.22 10.63 -1.27
CA GLY A 21 3.53 10.34 -0.68
C GLY A 21 4.14 9.02 -1.16
N LEU A 22 3.34 7.96 -1.32
CA LEU A 22 3.80 6.67 -1.84
C LEU A 22 4.21 6.76 -3.32
N ILE A 23 3.44 7.49 -4.14
CA ILE A 23 3.77 7.73 -5.54
C ILE A 23 5.07 8.54 -5.64
N LEU A 24 5.20 9.63 -4.88
CA LEU A 24 6.43 10.43 -4.84
C LEU A 24 7.63 9.61 -4.35
N GLY A 25 7.44 8.78 -3.32
CA GLY A 25 8.47 7.88 -2.82
C GLY A 25 8.96 6.92 -3.90
N LEU A 26 8.04 6.31 -4.66
CA LEU A 26 8.40 5.47 -5.81
C LEU A 26 9.12 6.25 -6.91
N SER A 27 8.66 7.46 -7.24
CA SER A 27 9.30 8.32 -8.25
C SER A 27 10.73 8.70 -7.86
N ILE A 28 10.96 9.07 -6.58
CA ILE A 28 12.28 9.37 -6.05
C ILE A 28 13.17 8.11 -6.07
N TRP A 29 12.61 6.97 -5.68
CA TRP A 29 13.36 5.71 -5.68
C TRP A 29 13.77 5.27 -7.08
N GLU A 30 12.90 5.44 -8.07
CA GLU A 30 13.18 5.15 -9.47
C GLU A 30 14.23 6.11 -10.05
N TYR A 31 14.21 7.38 -9.63
CA TYR A 31 15.26 8.35 -9.97
C TYR A 31 16.64 7.91 -9.45
N PHE A 32 16.73 7.45 -8.21
CA PHE A 32 18.01 7.01 -7.61
C PHE A 32 18.47 5.62 -8.07
N SER A 33 17.54 4.70 -8.35
CA SER A 33 17.85 3.34 -8.78
C SER A 33 17.06 2.99 -10.03
N PRO A 34 17.54 3.45 -11.20
CA PRO A 34 16.86 3.22 -12.48
C PRO A 34 16.85 1.74 -12.86
N GLY A 35 15.77 1.32 -13.53
CA GLY A 35 15.63 -0.03 -14.10
C GLY A 35 14.61 -0.92 -13.39
N GLY A 36 13.77 -0.41 -12.49
CA GLY A 36 12.62 -1.12 -11.90
C GLY A 36 12.94 -2.31 -10.99
N GLY A 37 14.18 -2.80 -11.02
CA GLY A 37 14.62 -4.05 -10.37
C GLY A 37 13.65 -5.20 -10.62
N PRO A 38 13.38 -5.58 -11.89
CA PRO A 38 12.55 -6.73 -12.21
C PRO A 38 13.17 -7.95 -11.55
N ARG A 39 12.48 -8.47 -10.55
CA ARG A 39 12.83 -9.73 -9.91
C ARG A 39 11.74 -10.72 -10.28
N THR A 40 12.17 -11.86 -10.80
CA THR A 40 11.31 -13.03 -10.93
C THR A 40 11.15 -13.60 -9.53
N GLY A 41 10.07 -13.20 -8.86
CA GLY A 41 9.70 -13.73 -7.55
C GLY A 41 9.21 -15.19 -7.64
N LEU A 42 8.78 -15.74 -6.51
CA LEU A 42 8.32 -17.14 -6.38
C LEU A 42 7.19 -17.53 -7.36
N LEU A 43 6.43 -16.56 -7.87
CA LEU A 43 5.31 -16.75 -8.81
C LEU A 43 5.74 -16.78 -10.30
N ARG A 44 7.05 -16.71 -10.62
CA ARG A 44 7.60 -16.71 -11.99
C ARG A 44 7.18 -15.54 -12.90
N PHE A 45 6.41 -14.58 -12.41
CA PHE A 45 6.15 -13.32 -13.10
C PHE A 45 7.24 -12.29 -12.75
N GLU A 46 7.58 -11.45 -13.73
CA GLU A 46 8.43 -10.28 -13.47
C GLU A 46 7.62 -9.27 -12.67
N THR A 47 8.05 -8.99 -11.44
CA THR A 47 7.44 -7.96 -10.62
C THR A 47 8.37 -6.77 -10.53
N THR A 48 7.85 -5.60 -10.87
CA THR A 48 8.54 -4.33 -10.66
C THR A 48 8.39 -3.89 -9.20
N ARG A 49 9.20 -2.91 -8.79
CA ARG A 49 9.04 -2.28 -7.46
C ARG A 49 7.66 -1.65 -7.26
N GLY A 50 7.08 -1.07 -8.30
CA GLY A 50 5.73 -0.51 -8.27
C GLY A 50 4.68 -1.60 -8.01
N ASP A 51 4.82 -2.76 -8.66
CA ASP A 51 3.91 -3.89 -8.49
C ASP A 51 3.91 -4.40 -7.04
N ARG A 52 5.09 -4.48 -6.41
CA ARG A 52 5.22 -4.88 -4.98
C ARG A 52 4.49 -3.92 -4.05
N LEU A 53 4.63 -2.61 -4.26
CA LEU A 53 3.91 -1.61 -3.48
C LEU A 53 2.40 -1.71 -3.69
N PHE A 54 1.95 -1.86 -4.93
CA PHE A 54 0.54 -2.05 -5.24
C PHE A 54 -0.05 -3.31 -4.59
N ILE A 55 0.65 -4.45 -4.67
CA ILE A 55 0.25 -5.70 -4.02
C ILE A 55 0.15 -5.53 -2.50
N SER A 56 1.11 -4.83 -1.89
CA SER A 56 1.08 -4.57 -0.44
C SER A 56 -0.11 -3.71 -0.02
N LEU A 57 -0.47 -2.68 -0.80
CA LEU A 57 -1.64 -1.84 -0.57
C LEU A 57 -2.95 -2.61 -0.75
N LEU A 58 -3.08 -3.32 -1.87
CA LEU A 58 -4.28 -4.11 -2.19
C LEU A 58 -4.50 -5.22 -1.16
N GLY A 59 -3.45 -5.96 -0.81
CA GLY A 59 -3.51 -7.00 0.22
C GLY A 59 -3.85 -6.43 1.60
N SER A 60 -3.29 -5.27 1.97
CA SER A 60 -3.65 -4.59 3.23
C SER A 60 -5.14 -4.19 3.27
N ALA A 61 -5.71 -3.75 2.14
CA ALA A 61 -7.14 -3.46 2.07
C ALA A 61 -8.01 -4.72 2.31
N PHE A 62 -7.64 -5.86 1.71
CA PHE A 62 -8.33 -7.13 1.97
C PHE A 62 -8.15 -7.62 3.41
N ILE A 63 -6.96 -7.47 4.00
CA ILE A 63 -6.71 -7.79 5.41
C ILE A 63 -7.64 -6.95 6.31
N TYR A 64 -7.79 -5.66 6.01
CA TYR A 64 -8.69 -4.79 6.76
C TYR A 64 -10.17 -5.18 6.65
N LEU A 65 -10.61 -5.55 5.44
CA LEU A 65 -11.98 -6.04 5.23
C LEU A 65 -12.21 -7.36 5.98
N ALA A 66 -11.26 -8.29 5.91
CA ALA A 66 -11.33 -9.56 6.65
C ALA A 66 -11.31 -9.34 8.17
N TRP A 67 -10.49 -8.41 8.65
CA TRP A 67 -10.42 -8.06 10.08
C TRP A 67 -11.73 -7.48 10.59
N LEU A 68 -12.34 -6.56 9.83
CA LEU A 68 -13.65 -6.00 10.17
C LEU A 68 -14.73 -7.06 10.20
N ALA A 69 -14.69 -8.03 9.27
CA ALA A 69 -15.66 -9.12 9.20
C ALA A 69 -15.51 -10.15 10.35
N LEU A 70 -14.28 -10.39 10.82
CA LEU A 70 -13.98 -11.47 11.78
C LEU A 70 -13.78 -11.01 13.23
N VAL A 71 -13.08 -9.88 13.43
CA VAL A 71 -12.61 -9.42 14.76
C VAL A 71 -13.37 -8.20 15.24
N GLY A 72 -13.69 -7.26 14.34
CA GLY A 72 -14.47 -6.06 14.65
C GLY A 72 -13.67 -4.75 14.60
N GLY A 73 -14.17 -3.72 15.28
CA GLY A 73 -13.78 -2.31 15.05
C GLY A 73 -12.39 -1.88 15.56
N SER A 74 -11.66 -2.73 16.29
CA SER A 74 -10.29 -2.40 16.72
C SER A 74 -9.30 -2.62 15.59
N LEU A 75 -9.01 -1.55 14.85
CA LEU A 75 -8.22 -1.54 13.62
C LEU A 75 -6.70 -1.49 13.87
N TRP A 76 -6.27 -1.24 15.11
CA TRP A 76 -4.87 -1.13 15.51
C TRP A 76 -4.09 -2.44 15.33
N TRP A 77 -4.71 -3.57 15.65
CA TRP A 77 -4.11 -4.88 15.44
C TRP A 77 -4.11 -5.27 13.96
N GLY A 78 -5.14 -4.86 13.20
CA GLY A 78 -5.14 -4.97 11.74
C GLY A 78 -3.98 -4.21 11.09
N LEU A 79 -3.63 -3.01 11.60
CA LEU A 79 -2.47 -2.23 11.12
C LEU A 79 -1.18 -3.05 11.21
N VAL A 80 -0.94 -3.70 12.37
CA VAL A 80 0.27 -4.51 12.60
C VAL A 80 0.36 -5.66 11.61
N VAL A 81 -0.77 -6.35 11.35
CA VAL A 81 -0.83 -7.45 10.37
C VAL A 81 -0.53 -6.93 8.96
N CYS A 82 -1.08 -5.77 8.58
CA CYS A 82 -0.80 -5.15 7.28
C CYS A 82 0.68 -4.76 7.12
N VAL A 83 1.32 -4.24 8.17
CA VAL A 83 2.77 -3.90 8.14
C VAL A 83 3.62 -5.17 7.97
N ILE A 84 3.29 -6.24 8.70
CA ILE A 84 3.98 -7.53 8.55
C ILE A 84 3.78 -8.06 7.12
N PHE A 85 2.55 -8.03 6.60
CA PHE A 85 2.26 -8.47 5.24
C PHE A 85 3.05 -7.65 4.20
N ALA A 86 3.08 -6.33 4.32
CA ALA A 86 3.85 -5.47 3.43
C ALA A 86 5.35 -5.81 3.46
N LEU A 87 5.93 -6.01 4.64
CA LEU A 87 7.33 -6.44 4.78
C LEU A 87 7.60 -7.79 4.11
N LEU A 88 6.70 -8.76 4.27
CA LEU A 88 6.81 -10.05 3.60
C LEU A 88 6.77 -9.89 2.07
N VAL A 89 5.88 -9.04 1.54
CA VAL A 89 5.81 -8.77 0.10
C VAL A 89 7.13 -8.16 -0.40
N PHE A 90 7.72 -7.20 0.31
CA PHE A 90 9.01 -6.62 -0.11
C PHE A 90 10.21 -7.57 0.07
N LEU A 91 10.12 -8.57 0.95
CA LEU A 91 11.20 -9.52 1.19
C LEU A 91 11.16 -10.72 0.23
N PHE A 92 9.97 -11.23 -0.08
CA PHE A 92 9.77 -12.48 -0.82
C PHE A 92 9.44 -12.30 -2.31
N VAL A 93 9.14 -11.07 -2.75
CA VAL A 93 8.85 -10.70 -4.16
C VAL A 93 9.92 -9.75 -4.66
#